data_AF-A0AAE0TU99-F1
#
_entry.id   AF-A0AAE0TU99-F1
#
_cell.length_a   1.000
_cell.length_b   1.000
_cell.length_c   1.000
_cell.angle_alpha   90.00
_cell.angle_beta   90.00
_cell.angle_gamma   90.00
#
_symmetry.space_group_name_H-M   'P 1'
#
loop_
_entity.id
_entity.type
_entity.pdbx_description
1 polymer ?
#
loop_
_entity_poly.entity_id
_entity_poly.type
_entity_poly.pdbx_seq_one_letter_code
_entity_poly.pdbx_strand_id
1 'polypeptide(L)' 'MSEEVPKKGKAGVVVNEGPDFRVEVQEVDVPEPKDDEVLLRLNVTGLCMSDVHFMVGDWLVVL' A
#
# COMPACT_ATOMS: atom_id res chain seq x y z
N MET A 1 -12.16 24.17 -4.10
CA MET A 1 -11.11 24.01 -5.12
C MET A 1 -10.79 22.53 -5.15
N SER A 2 -11.27 21.81 -6.16
CA SER A 2 -10.83 20.42 -6.36
C SER A 2 -9.39 20.52 -6.83
N GLU A 3 -8.42 20.07 -6.03
CA GLU A 3 -7.06 19.85 -6.54
C GLU A 3 -7.14 18.77 -7.63
N GLU A 4 -6.34 18.90 -8.70
CA GLU A 4 -6.22 17.83 -9.69
C GLU A 4 -5.53 16.63 -9.02
N VAL A 5 -6.18 15.46 -9.08
CA VAL A 5 -5.62 14.22 -8.54
C VAL A 5 -4.47 13.78 -9.45
N PRO A 6 -3.25 13.55 -8.91
CA PRO A 6 -2.13 13.08 -9.72
C PRO A 6 -2.40 11.66 -10.23
N LYS A 7 -1.96 11.34 -11.44
CA LYS A 7 -2.14 10.00 -12.03
C LYS A 7 -1.20 8.96 -11.44
N LYS A 8 -0.08 9.39 -10.86
CA LYS A 8 0.98 8.56 -10.28
C LYS A 8 1.33 9.05 -8.87
N GLY A 9 1.68 8.11 -7.99
CA GLY A 9 2.08 8.38 -6.62
C GLY A 9 3.20 7.45 -6.17
N LYS A 10 3.90 7.79 -5.10
CA LYS A 10 4.90 6.89 -4.49
C LYS A 10 4.21 5.95 -3.50
N ALA A 11 4.59 4.68 -3.53
CA ALA A 11 4.14 3.68 -2.57
C ALA A 11 5.29 2.79 -2.11
N GLY A 12 5.19 2.27 -0.88
CA GLY A 12 6.02 1.15 -0.43
C GLY A 12 5.44 -0.14 -0.99
N VAL A 13 6.16 -0.77 -1.90
CA VAL A 13 5.76 -2.00 -2.58
C VAL A 13 6.58 -3.17 -2.04
N VAL A 14 5.90 -4.21 -1.59
CA VAL A 14 6.55 -5.44 -1.14
C VAL A 14 7.07 -6.19 -2.35
N VAL A 15 8.35 -6.57 -2.31
CA VAL A 15 9.02 -7.37 -3.33
C VAL A 15 9.53 -8.63 -2.66
N ASN A 16 9.34 -9.77 -3.33
CA ASN A 16 9.78 -11.08 -2.84
C ASN A 16 9.13 -11.45 -1.48
N GLU A 17 7.79 -11.42 -1.41
CA GLU A 17 7.03 -11.84 -0.22
C GLU A 17 7.56 -13.17 0.37
N GLY A 18 7.59 -13.26 1.69
CA GLY A 18 8.24 -14.35 2.41
C GLY A 18 9.32 -13.86 3.39
N PRO A 19 10.14 -14.77 3.95
CA PRO A 19 11.18 -14.41 4.93
C PRO A 19 12.22 -13.40 4.41
N ASP A 20 12.43 -13.38 3.09
CA ASP A 20 13.39 -12.51 2.39
C ASP A 20 12.71 -11.30 1.73
N PHE A 21 11.54 -10.89 2.25
CA PHE A 21 10.83 -9.72 1.72
C PHE A 21 11.66 -8.44 1.87
N ARG A 22 11.39 -7.50 0.97
CA ARG A 22 11.85 -6.12 1.08
C ARG A 22 10.77 -5.18 0.61
N VAL A 23 10.80 -3.95 1.13
CA VAL A 23 9.89 -2.88 0.69
C VAL A 23 10.68 -1.90 -0.17
N GLU A 24 10.22 -1.69 -1.39
CA GLU A 24 10.77 -0.69 -2.31
C GLU A 24 9.84 0.52 -2.43
N VAL A 25 10.42 1.72 -2.50
CA VAL A 25 9.63 2.90 -2.86
C VAL A 25 9.52 2.97 -4.37
N GLN A 26 8.33 2.72 -4.90
CA GLN A 26 8.06 2.70 -6.35
C GLN A 26 7.02 3.75 -6.72
N GLU A 27 7.00 4.14 -8.00
CA GLU A 27 5.95 4.97 -8.57
C GLU A 27 4.83 4.07 -9.11
N VAL A 28 3.61 4.28 -8.63
CA VAL A 28 2.42 3.46 -8.93
C VAL A 28 1.27 4.33 -9.41
N ASP A 29 0.28 3.73 -10.08
CA ASP A 29 -0.95 4.43 -10.47
C ASP A 29 -1.78 4.80 -9.25
N VAL A 30 -2.29 6.04 -9.25
CA VAL A 30 -3.28 6.46 -8.25
C VAL A 30 -4.63 5.86 -8.66
N PRO A 31 -5.31 5.13 -7.76
CA PRO A 31 -6.57 4.48 -8.08
C PRO A 31 -7.70 5.51 -8.22
N GLU A 32 -8.67 5.20 -9.08
CA GLU A 32 -9.95 5.92 -9.12
C GLU A 32 -10.90 5.31 -8.08
N PRO A 33 -11.48 6.10 -7.16
CA PRO A 33 -12.44 5.60 -6.20
C PRO A 33 -13.76 5.24 -6.90
N LYS A 34 -14.40 4.15 -6.46
CA LYS A 34 -15.78 3.81 -6.84
C LYS A 34 -16.80 4.66 -6.09
N ASP A 35 -18.08 4.53 -6.43
CA ASP A 35 -19.19 5.33 -5.88
C ASP A 35 -19.23 5.38 -4.34
N ASP A 36 -18.85 4.29 -3.65
CA ASP A 36 -18.87 4.17 -2.18
C ASP A 36 -17.46 4.20 -1.52
N GLU A 37 -16.44 4.66 -2.25
CA GLU A 37 -15.05 4.70 -1.79
C GLU A 37 -14.56 6.15 -1.65
N VAL A 38 -13.56 6.38 -0.80
CA VAL A 38 -12.90 7.69 -0.65
C VAL A 38 -11.44 7.57 -1.01
N LEU A 39 -10.97 8.43 -1.92
CA LEU A 39 -9.55 8.57 -2.22
C LEU A 39 -8.89 9.51 -1.21
N LEU A 40 -7.91 8.99 -0.46
CA LEU A 40 -7.16 9.76 0.54
C LEU A 40 -5.73 10.02 0.07
N ARG A 41 -5.31 11.28 0.17
CA ARG A 41 -3.89 11.63 0.11
C ARG A 41 -3.25 11.39 1.47
N LEU A 42 -2.51 10.30 1.61
CA LEU A 42 -1.78 9.99 2.83
C LEU A 42 -0.60 10.94 3.01
N ASN A 43 -0.65 11.78 4.04
CA ASN A 43 0.48 12.63 4.45
C ASN A 43 1.42 11.90 5.43
N VAL A 44 0.86 10.96 6.18
CA VAL A 44 1.53 10.11 7.16
C VAL A 44 0.81 8.76 7.22
N THR A 45 1.53 7.71 7.63
CA THR A 45 0.95 6.41 7.97
C THR A 45 1.62 5.86 9.22
N GLY A 46 0.90 5.07 10.00
CA GLY A 46 1.47 4.27 11.07
C GLY A 46 2.14 3.02 10.50
N LEU A 47 3.13 2.50 11.24
CA LEU A 47 3.64 1.14 11.04
C LEU A 47 3.10 0.27 12.16
N CYS A 48 2.52 -0.87 11.79
CA CYS A 48 2.03 -1.87 12.71
C CYS A 48 2.79 -3.18 12.50
N MET A 49 2.91 -3.98 13.56
CA MET A 49 3.52 -5.31 13.44
C MET A 49 2.75 -6.22 12.47
N SER A 50 1.44 -6.00 12.28
CA SER A 50 0.66 -6.70 11.26
C SER A 50 1.21 -6.51 9.84
N ASP A 51 1.79 -5.34 9.53
CA ASP A 51 2.35 -5.08 8.21
C ASP A 51 3.49 -6.06 7.89
N VAL A 52 4.37 -6.32 8.87
CA VAL A 52 5.46 -7.30 8.75
C VAL A 52 4.91 -8.70 8.56
N HIS A 53 3.89 -9.08 9.32
CA HIS A 53 3.27 -10.40 9.17
C HIS A 53 2.67 -10.63 7.77
N PHE A 54 2.05 -9.61 7.19
CA PHE A 54 1.59 -9.66 5.80
C PHE A 54 2.75 -9.76 4.80
N MET A 55 3.85 -9.02 5.03
CA MET A 55 5.02 -9.04 4.15
C MET A 55 5.78 -10.38 4.18
N VAL A 56 5.88 -11.00 5.36
CA VAL A 56 6.48 -12.32 5.57
C VAL A 56 5.53 -13.43 5.09
N GLY A 57 4.22 -13.16 5.05
CA GLY A 57 3.19 -14.12 4.67
C GLY A 57 2.85 -15.15 5.75
N ASP A 58 3.17 -14.87 7.02
CA ASP A 58 3.00 -15.81 8.15
C ASP A 58 1.65 -15.69 8.86
N TRP A 59 0.86 -14.66 8.56
CA TRP A 59 -0.50 -14.49 9.11
C TRP A 59 -1.56 -15.27 8.34
N LEU A 60 -1.31 -15.66 7.09
CA LEU A 60 -2.32 -16.32 6.27
C LEU A 60 -2.83 -17.59 6.96
N VAL A 61 -4.03 -17.48 7.54
CA VAL A 61 -4.85 -18.61 7.96
C VAL A 61 -5.34 -19.25 6.66
N VAL A 62 -4.49 -20.09 6.07
CA VAL A 62 -4.86 -20.93 4.92
C VAL A 62 -5.94 -21.89 5.40
N LEU A 63 -7.16 -21.73 4.86
CA LEU A 63 -8.11 -22.81 4.65
C LEU A 63 -7.99 -23.27 3.20
#